data_AF-A0A1F2PB82-F1
#
_entry.id   AF-A0A1F2PB82-F1
#
_cell.length_a   1.000
_cell.length_b   1.000
_cell.length_c   1.000
_cell.angle_alpha   90.00
_cell.angle_beta   90.00
_cell.angle_gamma   90.00
#
_symmetry.space_group_name_H-M   'P 1'
#
loop_
_entity.id
_entity.type
_entity.pdbx_description
1 polymer ?
#
loop_
_entity_poly.entity_id
_entity_poly.type
_entity_poly.pdbx_seq_one_letter_code
_entity_poly.pdbx_strand_id
1 'polypeptide(L)' 'MFLVQLKDYFEKEVGGYEFSKYGQLNISPLQIHRSKADHKRAIFTLSNEIASLVAADEPSGLARTAARMEQLAQMDNK' A
#
# COMPACT_ATOMS: atom_id res chain seq x y z
N MET A 1 5.15 6.62 14.47
CA MET A 1 3.75 6.54 14.95
C MET A 1 2.78 6.66 13.78
N PHE A 2 2.75 7.77 13.04
CA PHE A 2 1.84 8.00 11.91
C PHE A 2 1.69 6.81 10.94
N LEU A 3 2.79 6.25 10.42
CA LEU A 3 2.72 5.12 9.47
C LEU A 3 2.02 3.88 10.04
N VAL A 4 2.12 3.64 11.36
CA VAL A 4 1.42 2.52 12.01
C VAL A 4 -0.08 2.78 12.09
N GLN A 5 -0.50 4.03 12.32
CA GLN A 5 -1.92 4.39 12.27
C GLN A 5 -2.47 4.22 10.84
N LEU A 6 -1.68 4.58 9.83
CA LEU A 6 -2.05 4.41 8.44
C LEU A 6 -2.13 2.92 8.05
N LYS A 7 -1.18 2.10 8.51
CA LYS A 7 -1.23 0.63 8.43
C LYS A 7 -2.54 0.08 9.00
N ASP A 8 -2.85 0.45 10.24
CA ASP A 8 -4.06 -0.02 10.94
C ASP A 8 -5.34 0.42 10.21
N TYR A 9 -5.36 1.62 9.61
CA TYR A 9 -6.47 2.08 8.78
C TYR A 9 -6.66 1.19 7.54
N PHE A 10 -5.59 0.90 6.80
CA PHE A 10 -5.67 0.02 5.63
C PHE A 10 -6.11 -1.40 5.99
N GLU A 11 -5.60 -1.95 7.09
CA GLU A 11 -5.96 -3.31 7.55
C GLU A 11 -7.42 -3.40 8.03
N LYS A 12 -7.95 -2.37 8.70
CA LYS A 12 -9.29 -2.39 9.31
C LYS A 12 -10.39 -1.86 8.41
N GLU A 13 -10.16 -0.72 7.76
CA GLU A 13 -11.22 0.01 7.04
C GLU A 13 -11.27 -0.36 5.56
N VAL A 14 -10.11 -0.62 4.93
CA VAL A 14 -10.06 -1.01 3.52
C VAL A 14 -10.11 -2.54 3.37
N GLY A 15 -9.40 -3.26 4.25
CA GLY A 15 -9.35 -4.72 4.26
C GLY A 15 -8.57 -5.31 3.07
N GLY A 16 -8.18 -6.58 3.19
CA GLY A 16 -7.48 -7.31 2.12
C GLY A 16 -5.99 -7.00 1.98
N TYR A 17 -5.41 -6.24 2.90
CA TYR A 17 -3.99 -5.90 2.90
C TYR A 17 -3.32 -6.34 4.21
N GLU A 18 -2.13 -6.92 4.10
CA GLU A 18 -1.31 -7.30 5.25
C GLU A 18 0.11 -6.75 5.07
N PHE A 19 0.59 -6.02 6.07
CA PHE A 19 1.94 -5.43 6.07
C PHE A 19 2.96 -6.43 6.62
N SER A 20 3.04 -7.59 5.96
CA SER A 20 3.85 -8.75 6.37
C SER A 20 5.33 -8.41 6.52
N LYS A 21 5.92 -7.61 5.62
CA LYS A 21 7.36 -7.30 5.70
C LYS A 21 7.66 -6.41 6.90
N TYR A 22 6.80 -5.43 7.17
CA TYR A 22 6.88 -4.64 8.40
C TYR A 22 6.69 -5.52 9.65
N GLY A 23 5.70 -6.42 9.65
CA GLY A 23 5.42 -7.33 10.77
C GLY A 23 6.60 -8.23 11.14
N GLN A 24 7.32 -8.75 10.14
CA GLN A 24 8.53 -9.57 10.34
C GLN A 24 9.67 -8.85 11.05
N LEU A 25 9.70 -7.51 11.01
CA LEU A 25 10.73 -6.74 11.73
C LEU A 25 10.50 -6.74 13.25
N ASN A 26 9.28 -7.03 13.70
CA ASN A 26 8.88 -7.01 15.12
C ASN A 26 9.31 -5.72 15.84
N ILE A 27 9.14 -4.59 15.15
CA ILE A 27 9.47 -3.24 15.65
C ILE A 27 8.18 -2.45 15.83
N SER A 28 8.04 -1.83 17.00
CA SER A 28 6.95 -0.91 17.32
C SER A 28 7.48 0.50 17.59
N PRO A 29 6.73 1.56 17.23
CA PRO A 29 7.07 2.94 17.59
C PRO A 29 7.22 3.17 19.10
N LEU A 30 6.66 2.28 19.94
CA LEU A 30 6.74 2.37 21.40
C LEU A 30 8.05 1.80 21.98
N GLN A 31 8.81 1.04 21.19
CA GLN A 31 10.03 0.38 21.65
C GLN A 31 11.22 1.36 21.62
N ILE A 32 11.24 2.34 22.52
CA ILE A 32 12.27 3.39 22.58
C ILE A 32 13.71 2.87 22.81
N HIS A 33 13.86 1.62 23.24
CA HIS A 33 15.16 0.98 23.48
C HIS A 33 15.75 0.32 22.23
N ARG A 34 15.02 0.26 21.11
CA ARG A 34 15.55 -0.25 19.83
C ARG A 34 16.47 0.77 19.19
N SER A 35 17.35 0.30 18.31
CA SER A 35 18.33 1.18 17.68
C SER A 35 17.65 2.16 16.72
N LYS A 36 18.28 3.33 16.49
CA LYS A 36 17.82 4.27 15.46
C LYS A 36 17.78 3.62 14.08
N ALA A 37 18.70 2.69 13.80
CA ALA A 37 18.76 1.96 12.53
C ALA A 37 17.56 1.02 12.38
N ASP A 38 17.16 0.32 13.44
CA ASP A 38 15.97 -0.53 13.49
C ASP A 38 14.72 0.28 13.16
N HIS A 39 14.51 1.41 13.84
CA HIS A 39 13.37 2.28 13.58
C HIS A 39 13.37 2.84 12.16
N LYS A 40 14.53 3.23 11.61
CA LYS A 40 14.64 3.67 10.21
C LYS A 40 14.23 2.56 9.25
N ARG A 41 14.76 1.35 9.43
CA ARG A 41 14.41 0.18 8.61
C ARG A 41 12.91 -0.10 8.65
N ALA A 42 12.31 0.00 9.83
CA ALA A 42 10.87 -0.18 10.00
C ALA A 42 10.06 0.88 9.26
N ILE A 43 10.46 2.16 9.33
CA ILE A 43 9.83 3.26 8.60
C ILE A 43 9.91 3.02 7.09
N PHE A 44 11.10 2.74 6.54
CA PHE A 44 11.27 2.53 5.11
C PHE A 44 10.50 1.31 4.60
N THR A 45 10.50 0.22 5.36
CA THR A 45 9.76 -1.00 5.00
C THR A 45 8.27 -0.73 4.91
N LEU A 46 7.71 -0.08 5.93
CA LEU A 46 6.28 0.23 5.98
C LEU A 46 5.87 1.22 4.89
N SER A 47 6.66 2.29 4.68
CA SER A 47 6.41 3.24 3.60
C SER A 47 6.39 2.58 2.21
N ASN A 48 7.29 1.63 1.95
CA ASN A 48 7.33 0.92 0.68
C ASN A 48 6.12 0.01 0.47
N GLU A 49 5.66 -0.69 1.51
CA GLU A 49 4.44 -1.50 1.43
C GLU A 49 3.21 -0.62 1.17
N ILE A 50 3.09 0.53 1.87
CA ILE A 50 2.01 1.51 1.63
C ILE A 50 2.06 2.06 0.21
N ALA A 51 3.23 2.46 -0.29
CA ALA A 51 3.38 2.97 -1.65
C ALA A 51 2.99 1.93 -2.71
N SER A 52 3.35 0.66 -2.48
CA SER A 52 2.99 -0.44 -3.37
C SER A 52 1.47 -0.67 -3.41
N LEU A 53 0.81 -0.56 -2.26
CA LEU A 53 -0.65 -0.65 -2.15
C LEU A 53 -1.33 0.48 -2.92
N VAL A 54 -0.92 1.73 -2.71
CA VAL A 54 -1.51 2.90 -3.40
C VAL A 54 -1.28 2.82 -4.91
N ALA A 55 -0.10 2.37 -5.35
CA ALA A 55 0.19 2.20 -6.77
C ALA A 55 -0.65 1.08 -7.43
N ALA A 56 -1.08 0.06 -6.67
CA ALA A 56 -1.90 -1.03 -7.19
C ALA A 56 -3.38 -0.64 -7.35
N ASP A 57 -3.90 0.26 -6.50
CA ASP A 57 -5.31 0.68 -6.52
C ASP A 57 -5.61 1.77 -7.56
N GLU A 58 -4.58 2.47 -8.08
CA GLU A 58 -4.75 3.57 -9.03
C GLU A 58 -4.52 3.10 -10.49
N PRO A 59 -5.57 2.72 -11.25
CA PRO A 59 -5.41 2.66 -12.70
C PRO A 59 -5.17 4.08 -13.18
N SER A 60 -4.00 4.29 -13.79
CA SER A 60 -3.62 5.58 -14.38
C SER A 60 -4.74 6.08 -15.30
N GLY A 61 -4.88 7.39 -15.46
CA GLY A 61 -5.89 7.96 -16.38
C GLY A 61 -5.82 7.37 -17.79
N LEU A 62 -4.61 7.00 -18.23
CA LEU A 62 -4.36 6.26 -19.48
C LEU A 62 -4.94 4.84 -19.45
N ALA A 63 -4.68 4.06 -18.38
CA ALA A 63 -5.23 2.71 -18.23
C ALA A 63 -6.76 2.72 -18.23
N ARG A 64 -7.39 3.69 -17.56
CA ARG A 64 -8.86 3.86 -17.59
C ARG A 64 -9.37 4.22 -18.98
N THR A 65 -8.64 5.06 -19.72
CA THR A 65 -9.01 5.46 -21.09
C THR A 65 -8.89 4.29 -22.06
N ALA A 66 -7.81 3.51 -21.97
CA ALA A 66 -7.61 2.31 -22.77
C ALA A 66 -8.72 1.27 -22.53
N ALA A 67 -9.06 1.00 -21.27
CA ALA A 67 -10.15 0.08 -20.92
C ALA A 67 -11.51 0.53 -21.52
N ARG A 68 -11.78 1.84 -21.53
CA ARG A 68 -13.00 2.39 -22.17
C ARG A 68 -12.98 2.27 -23.69
N MET A 69 -11.83 2.51 -24.34
CA MET A 69 -11.70 2.31 -25.79
C MET A 69 -11.93 0.86 -26.18
N GLU A 70 -11.41 -0.09 -25.41
CA GLU A 70 -11.64 -1.52 -25.62
C GLU A 70 -13.13 -1.89 -25.46
N GLN A 71 -13.80 -1.36 -24.44
CA GLN A 71 -15.24 -1.54 -24.27
C GLN A 71 -16.05 -0.99 -25.44
N LEU A 72 -15.71 0.20 -25.95
CA LEU A 72 -16.37 0.78 -27.12
C LEU A 72 -16.20 -0.10 -28.37
N ALA A 73 -14.98 -0.60 -28.63
CA ALA A 73 -14.72 -1.49 -29.77
C ALA A 73 -15.47 -2.82 -29.70
N GLN A 74 -15.77 -3.32 -28.49
CA GLN A 74 -16.59 -4.52 -28.29
C GLN A 74 -18.08 -4.24 -28.50
N MET A 75 -18.56 -3.02 -28.21
CA MET A 75 -19.96 -2.62 -28.45
C MET A 75 -20.24 -2.44 -29.96
N ASP A 76 -19.28 -1.92 -30.73
CA ASP A 76 -19.43 -1.70 -32.17
C ASP A 76 -19.47 -3.01 -32.99
N ASN A 77 -19.03 -4.14 -32.42
CA ASN A 77 -19.01 -5.46 -33.08
C ASN A 77 -20.29 -6.30 -32.84
N LYS A 78 -21.36 -5.72 -32.30
CA LYS A 78 -22.62 -6.41 -31.99
C LYS A 78 -23.81 -5.79 -32.72
#